data_AF-A0A2I4ECQ2-F1
#
_entry.id   AF-A0A2I4ECQ2-F1
#
_cell.length_a   1.000
_cell.length_b   1.000
_cell.length_c   1.000
_cell.angle_alpha   90.00
_cell.angle_beta   90.00
_cell.angle_gamma   90.00
#
_symmetry.space_group_name_H-M   'P 1'
#
loop_
_entity.id
_entity.type
_entity.pdbx_description
1 polymer ?
#
loop_
_entity_poly.entity_id
_entity_poly.type
_entity_poly.pdbx_seq_one_letter_code
_entity_poly.pdbx_strand_id
1 'polypeptide(L)'
;MEKKMKILCLHGFRTSGSFLKKQISKWDPSIFAQFDLVFPDGLFPAGGKSEIEGIFAPPYFEWFQFDKDFTEYTNLEECISYLCDYITREGPFAGLLGFSQGATLSALLLGYQAQGKLLKEHPPFKLFVSVSGSKFRDPSICEVAYKDAIRVKSVHFIGEKDWLKLPSQELATAFDNPLIIRHPQGHTVPRLDEVSTGQMRNFTAEIIRESIEKKHELENGEVKVDSEERKPEEMSKINNQEKSAMDINKRELEIAEAVKA
;
A
#
# COMPACT_ATOMS: atom_id res chain seq x y z
N MET A 1 -25.23 8.36 -2.10
CA MET A 1 -24.49 7.12 -1.76
C MET A 1 -23.09 7.53 -1.38
N GLU A 2 -22.58 7.02 -0.26
CA GLU A 2 -21.16 7.22 0.08
C GLU A 2 -20.26 6.61 -1.00
N LYS A 3 -19.15 7.28 -1.30
CA LYS A 3 -18.17 6.81 -2.29
C LYS A 3 -17.48 5.57 -1.76
N LYS A 4 -17.56 4.44 -2.48
CA LYS A 4 -16.89 3.19 -2.10
C LYS A 4 -15.38 3.33 -2.18
N MET A 5 -14.67 2.57 -1.35
CA MET A 5 -13.21 2.51 -1.39
C MET A 5 -12.74 1.69 -2.59
N LYS A 6 -11.69 2.12 -3.29
CA LYS A 6 -11.18 1.39 -4.46
C LYS A 6 -10.14 0.33 -4.07
N ILE A 7 -10.18 -0.82 -4.72
CA ILE A 7 -9.10 -1.84 -4.67
C ILE A 7 -8.54 -2.00 -6.08
N LEU A 8 -7.22 -1.90 -6.22
CA LEU A 8 -6.52 -2.19 -7.46
C LEU A 8 -6.24 -3.69 -7.56
N CYS A 9 -6.70 -4.33 -8.64
CA CYS A 9 -6.65 -5.77 -8.82
C CYS A 9 -5.66 -6.15 -9.94
N LEU A 10 -4.53 -6.73 -9.59
CA LEU A 10 -3.43 -7.09 -10.50
C LEU A 10 -3.49 -8.57 -10.89
N HIS A 11 -3.63 -8.83 -12.19
CA HIS A 11 -3.75 -10.18 -12.74
C HIS A 11 -2.43 -10.99 -12.70
N GLY A 12 -2.52 -12.30 -12.95
CA GLY A 12 -1.35 -13.19 -12.99
C GLY A 12 -0.61 -13.14 -14.34
N PHE A 13 0.55 -13.79 -14.39
CA PHE A 13 1.40 -13.86 -15.58
C PHE A 13 0.63 -14.38 -16.80
N ARG A 14 0.73 -13.67 -17.93
CA ARG A 14 0.06 -14.01 -19.21
C ARG A 14 -1.45 -14.17 -19.08
N THR A 15 -2.10 -13.31 -18.32
CA THR A 15 -3.56 -13.22 -18.25
C THR A 15 -4.00 -11.78 -18.48
N SER A 16 -5.15 -11.35 -18.00
CA SER A 16 -5.63 -9.97 -18.16
C SER A 16 -6.45 -9.56 -16.94
N GLY A 17 -6.64 -8.26 -16.77
CA GLY A 17 -7.51 -7.70 -15.74
C GLY A 17 -8.94 -8.23 -15.88
N SER A 18 -9.43 -8.35 -17.12
CA SER A 18 -10.75 -8.93 -17.39
C SER A 18 -10.87 -10.40 -16.98
N PHE A 19 -9.80 -11.20 -17.12
CA PHE A 19 -9.78 -12.58 -16.65
C PHE A 19 -9.76 -12.66 -15.13
N LEU A 20 -8.94 -11.86 -14.45
CA LEU A 20 -8.95 -11.80 -12.98
C LEU A 20 -10.32 -11.37 -12.46
N LYS A 21 -10.96 -10.38 -13.08
CA LYS A 21 -12.33 -9.98 -12.78
C LYS A 21 -13.30 -11.16 -12.89
N LYS A 22 -13.16 -11.99 -13.93
CA LYS A 22 -13.97 -13.22 -14.09
C LYS A 22 -13.68 -14.24 -13.00
N GLN A 23 -12.43 -14.38 -12.54
CA GLN A 23 -12.10 -15.27 -11.43
C GLN A 23 -12.72 -14.80 -10.11
N ILE A 24 -12.53 -13.52 -9.76
CA ILE A 24 -13.08 -12.90 -8.54
C ILE A 24 -14.61 -12.84 -8.55
N SER A 25 -15.25 -12.73 -9.72
CA SER A 25 -16.73 -12.76 -9.81
C SER A 25 -17.38 -14.09 -9.36
N LYS A 26 -16.57 -15.13 -9.13
CA LYS A 26 -17.04 -16.40 -8.55
C LYS A 26 -17.10 -16.38 -7.03
N TRP A 27 -16.55 -15.36 -6.38
CA TRP A 27 -16.66 -15.17 -4.94
C TRP A 27 -18.00 -14.53 -4.59
N ASP A 28 -18.44 -14.70 -3.35
CA ASP A 28 -19.67 -14.07 -2.89
C ASP A 28 -19.56 -12.54 -3.02
N PRO A 29 -20.50 -11.87 -3.72
CA PRO A 29 -20.43 -10.44 -3.97
C PRO A 29 -20.49 -9.59 -2.69
N SER A 30 -20.99 -10.13 -1.58
CA SER A 30 -21.03 -9.43 -0.29
C SER A 30 -19.64 -9.18 0.29
N ILE A 31 -18.62 -9.95 -0.08
CA ILE A 31 -17.23 -9.78 0.39
C ILE A 31 -16.72 -8.38 0.07
N PHE A 32 -16.97 -7.91 -1.15
CA PHE A 32 -16.49 -6.62 -1.64
C PHE A 32 -17.61 -5.61 -1.88
N ALA A 33 -18.78 -5.77 -1.27
CA ALA A 33 -19.94 -4.92 -1.53
C ALA A 33 -19.66 -3.42 -1.28
N GLN A 34 -18.76 -3.09 -0.35
CA GLN A 34 -18.36 -1.72 0.01
C GLN A 34 -17.13 -1.21 -0.76
N PHE A 35 -16.63 -1.98 -1.73
CA PHE A 35 -15.45 -1.66 -2.52
C PHE A 35 -15.75 -1.57 -4.01
N ASP A 36 -15.01 -0.70 -4.70
CA ASP A 36 -14.94 -0.66 -6.16
C ASP A 36 -13.66 -1.36 -6.62
N LEU A 37 -13.81 -2.50 -7.29
CA LEU A 37 -12.68 -3.29 -7.78
C LEU A 37 -12.28 -2.81 -9.19
N VAL A 38 -11.00 -2.44 -9.36
CA VAL A 38 -10.44 -1.93 -10.63
C VAL A 38 -9.41 -2.91 -11.16
N PHE A 39 -9.59 -3.38 -12.39
CA PHE A 39 -8.80 -4.46 -12.99
C PHE A 39 -8.08 -3.97 -14.26
N PRO A 40 -6.95 -3.24 -14.14
CA PRO A 40 -6.15 -2.88 -15.30
C PRO A 40 -5.47 -4.09 -15.93
N ASP A 41 -5.08 -3.94 -17.18
CA ASP A 41 -4.16 -4.85 -17.86
C ASP A 41 -2.70 -4.44 -17.62
N GLY A 42 -1.81 -5.43 -17.67
CA GLY A 42 -0.36 -5.24 -17.63
C GLY A 42 0.16 -4.48 -18.85
N LEU A 43 1.32 -3.84 -18.67
CA LEU A 43 1.91 -2.98 -19.69
C LEU A 43 2.41 -3.75 -20.92
N PHE A 44 2.92 -4.97 -20.71
CA PHE A 44 3.58 -5.74 -21.75
C PHE A 44 2.64 -6.81 -22.30
N PRO A 45 2.44 -6.91 -23.62
CA PRO A 45 1.79 -8.07 -24.23
C PRO A 45 2.53 -9.37 -23.84
N ALA A 46 1.79 -10.46 -23.67
CA ALA A 46 2.37 -11.75 -23.36
C ALA A 46 3.40 -12.18 -24.41
N GLY A 47 4.63 -12.46 -23.98
CA GLY A 47 5.74 -12.88 -24.84
C GLY A 47 5.71 -14.36 -25.22
N GLY A 48 4.68 -15.10 -24.81
CA GLY A 48 4.52 -16.51 -25.12
C GLY A 48 3.16 -17.05 -24.71
N LYS A 49 3.04 -18.38 -24.70
CA LYS A 49 1.78 -19.08 -24.47
C LYS A 49 1.18 -18.76 -23.10
N SER A 50 -0.12 -18.50 -23.07
CA SER A 50 -0.91 -18.41 -21.85
C SER A 50 -1.56 -19.75 -21.49
N GLU A 51 -1.62 -20.07 -20.19
CA GLU A 51 -2.30 -21.27 -19.69
C GLU A 51 -3.83 -21.22 -19.86
N ILE A 52 -4.38 -20.04 -20.11
CA ILE A 52 -5.83 -19.83 -20.28
C ILE A 52 -6.25 -19.77 -21.74
N GLU A 53 -5.34 -20.01 -22.69
CA GLU A 53 -5.67 -20.14 -24.11
C GLU A 53 -6.71 -21.24 -24.34
N GLY A 54 -7.76 -20.90 -25.11
CA GLY A 54 -8.90 -21.77 -25.35
C GLY A 54 -9.95 -21.81 -24.23
N ILE A 55 -9.65 -21.21 -23.06
CA ILE A 55 -10.59 -21.05 -21.94
C ILE A 55 -11.10 -19.61 -21.87
N PHE A 56 -10.21 -18.65 -22.13
CA PHE A 56 -10.52 -17.22 -22.18
C PHE A 56 -9.88 -16.62 -23.43
N ALA A 57 -10.47 -15.56 -23.99
CA ALA A 57 -9.96 -14.94 -25.21
C ALA A 57 -8.80 -13.96 -24.90
N PRO A 58 -7.82 -13.82 -25.80
CA PRO A 58 -6.79 -12.77 -25.73
C PRO A 58 -7.43 -11.36 -25.86
N PRO A 59 -6.68 -10.27 -25.56
CA PRO A 59 -5.24 -10.20 -25.29
C PRO A 59 -4.82 -10.68 -23.89
N TYR A 60 -3.56 -11.10 -23.79
CA TYR A 60 -2.90 -11.44 -22.54
C TYR A 60 -1.69 -10.54 -22.32
N PHE A 61 -1.38 -10.31 -21.06
CA PHE A 61 -0.38 -9.36 -20.62
C PHE A 61 0.50 -9.92 -19.53
N GLU A 62 1.65 -9.29 -19.36
CA GLU A 62 2.62 -9.53 -18.31
C GLU A 62 2.92 -8.18 -17.65
N TRP A 63 3.11 -8.20 -16.33
CA TRP A 63 3.55 -7.00 -15.62
C TRP A 63 5.04 -6.76 -15.85
N PHE A 64 5.83 -7.83 -15.84
CA PHE A 64 7.26 -7.86 -16.12
C PHE A 64 7.63 -9.29 -16.58
N GLN A 65 8.80 -9.46 -17.17
CA GLN A 65 9.33 -10.79 -17.51
C GLN A 65 10.32 -11.24 -16.44
N PHE A 66 10.51 -12.55 -16.31
CA PHE A 66 11.48 -13.14 -15.40
C PHE A 66 12.16 -14.36 -16.03
N ASP A 67 13.35 -14.67 -15.57
CA ASP A 67 14.08 -15.88 -15.95
C ASP A 67 13.51 -17.13 -15.23
N LYS A 68 13.96 -18.33 -15.61
CA LYS A 68 13.41 -19.58 -15.08
C LYS A 68 13.60 -19.75 -13.58
N ASP A 69 14.65 -19.12 -13.02
CA ASP A 69 14.99 -19.22 -11.61
C ASP A 69 14.38 -18.07 -10.78
N PHE A 70 13.63 -17.17 -11.42
CA PHE A 70 12.98 -16.00 -10.82
C PHE A 70 13.97 -15.08 -10.08
N THR A 71 15.19 -14.97 -10.59
CA THR A 71 16.27 -14.15 -10.02
C THR A 71 16.57 -12.90 -10.82
N GLU A 72 16.22 -12.89 -12.11
CA GLU A 72 16.36 -11.73 -13.00
C GLU A 72 14.99 -11.29 -13.50
N TYR A 73 14.78 -9.97 -13.55
CA TYR A 73 13.51 -9.37 -13.95
C TYR A 73 13.73 -8.37 -15.07
N THR A 74 13.03 -8.52 -16.19
CA THR A 74 13.07 -7.58 -17.31
C THR A 74 11.82 -6.70 -17.27
N ASN A 75 12.01 -5.39 -17.47
CA ASN A 75 10.97 -4.36 -17.49
C ASN A 75 10.25 -4.12 -16.14
N LEU A 76 10.81 -4.59 -15.02
CA LEU A 76 10.20 -4.42 -13.70
C LEU A 76 10.12 -2.95 -13.28
N GLU A 77 11.17 -2.17 -13.51
CA GLU A 77 11.23 -0.74 -13.16
C GLU A 77 10.21 0.09 -13.96
N GLU A 78 10.06 -0.22 -15.25
CA GLU A 78 9.04 0.41 -16.11
C GLU A 78 7.64 0.07 -15.62
N CYS A 79 7.39 -1.20 -15.25
CA CYS A 79 6.12 -1.61 -14.67
C CYS A 79 5.82 -0.90 -13.33
N ILE A 80 6.81 -0.79 -12.45
CA ILE A 80 6.66 -0.09 -11.16
C ILE A 80 6.30 1.37 -11.41
N SER A 81 7.01 2.03 -12.33
CA SER A 81 6.76 3.43 -12.70
C SER A 81 5.33 3.60 -13.25
N TYR A 82 4.92 2.75 -14.19
CA TYR A 82 3.56 2.73 -14.73
C TYR A 82 2.49 2.58 -13.65
N LEU A 83 2.67 1.64 -12.71
CA LEU A 83 1.72 1.44 -11.63
C LEU A 83 1.70 2.61 -10.63
N CYS A 84 2.84 3.23 -10.35
CA CYS A 84 2.88 4.42 -9.51
C CYS A 84 2.08 5.58 -10.13
N ASP A 85 2.26 5.81 -11.42
CA ASP A 85 1.50 6.83 -12.17
C ASP A 85 0.01 6.49 -12.22
N TYR A 86 -0.33 5.22 -12.47
CA TYR A 86 -1.71 4.75 -12.50
C TYR A 86 -2.40 4.93 -11.13
N ILE A 87 -1.73 4.53 -10.04
CA ILE A 87 -2.25 4.68 -8.67
C ILE A 87 -2.46 6.15 -8.32
N THR A 88 -1.53 7.02 -8.73
CA THR A 88 -1.62 8.46 -8.49
C THR A 88 -2.78 9.09 -9.26
N ARG A 89 -2.96 8.73 -10.54
CA ARG A 89 -3.99 9.30 -11.41
C ARG A 89 -5.40 8.79 -11.12
N GLU A 90 -5.55 7.47 -10.93
CA GLU A 90 -6.85 6.81 -10.81
C GLU A 90 -7.30 6.59 -9.35
N GLY A 91 -6.40 6.85 -8.42
CA GLY A 91 -6.60 6.66 -6.99
C GLY A 91 -7.48 7.73 -6.31
N PRO A 92 -7.39 7.84 -4.98
CA PRO A 92 -6.61 6.97 -4.11
C PRO A 92 -7.20 5.56 -4.07
N PHE A 93 -6.33 4.55 -4.15
CA PHE A 93 -6.68 3.16 -3.87
C PHE A 93 -6.53 2.88 -2.37
N ALA A 94 -7.54 2.22 -1.79
CA ALA A 94 -7.50 1.81 -0.38
C ALA A 94 -6.77 0.49 -0.20
N GLY A 95 -6.67 -0.35 -1.22
CA GLY A 95 -6.00 -1.63 -1.12
C GLY A 95 -5.59 -2.23 -2.45
N LEU A 96 -4.86 -3.33 -2.35
CA LEU A 96 -4.42 -4.13 -3.49
C LEU A 96 -5.01 -5.54 -3.40
N LEU A 97 -5.31 -6.13 -4.55
CA LEU A 97 -5.60 -7.54 -4.71
C LEU A 97 -4.73 -8.07 -5.84
N GLY A 98 -4.03 -9.17 -5.63
CA GLY A 98 -3.18 -9.74 -6.67
C GLY A 98 -3.34 -11.24 -6.79
N PHE A 99 -3.16 -11.76 -8.00
CA PHE A 99 -2.95 -13.18 -8.24
C PHE A 99 -1.54 -13.43 -8.81
N SER A 100 -0.82 -14.40 -8.27
CA SER A 100 0.49 -14.86 -8.78
C SER A 100 1.46 -13.67 -8.95
N GLN A 101 1.93 -13.39 -10.17
CA GLN A 101 2.75 -12.22 -10.48
C GLN A 101 2.17 -10.90 -9.95
N GLY A 102 0.86 -10.68 -10.05
CA GLY A 102 0.20 -9.48 -9.52
C GLY A 102 0.21 -9.40 -7.99
N ALA A 103 0.19 -10.54 -7.29
CA ALA A 103 0.33 -10.59 -5.84
C ALA A 103 1.77 -10.29 -5.40
N THR A 104 2.75 -10.87 -6.09
CA THR A 104 4.19 -10.60 -5.88
C THR A 104 4.50 -9.12 -6.09
N LEU A 105 4.00 -8.53 -7.18
CA LEU A 105 4.15 -7.11 -7.48
C LEU A 105 3.46 -6.21 -6.46
N SER A 106 2.24 -6.57 -6.02
CA SER A 106 1.53 -5.83 -4.98
C SER A 106 2.33 -5.77 -3.69
N ALA A 107 2.94 -6.88 -3.26
CA ALA A 107 3.76 -6.90 -2.06
C ALA A 107 5.00 -6.02 -2.16
N LEU A 108 5.65 -5.95 -3.34
CA LEU A 108 6.75 -5.01 -3.58
C LEU A 108 6.28 -3.57 -3.43
N LEU A 109 5.16 -3.19 -4.03
CA LEU A 109 4.61 -1.84 -3.93
C LEU A 109 4.33 -1.45 -2.47
N LEU A 110 3.70 -2.35 -1.69
CA LEU A 110 3.42 -2.11 -0.28
C LEU A 110 4.70 -1.96 0.55
N GLY A 111 5.67 -2.85 0.34
CA GLY A 111 6.96 -2.80 1.03
C GLY A 111 7.74 -1.52 0.72
N TYR A 112 7.82 -1.15 -0.56
CA TYR A 112 8.51 0.07 -0.97
C TYR A 112 7.79 1.33 -0.49
N GLN A 113 6.45 1.37 -0.46
CA GLN A 113 5.70 2.48 0.14
C GLN A 113 5.98 2.59 1.64
N ALA A 114 5.98 1.46 2.37
CA ALA A 114 6.27 1.44 3.80
C ALA A 114 7.67 1.98 4.13
N GLN A 115 8.63 1.81 3.22
CA GLN A 115 9.99 2.36 3.32
C GLN A 115 10.15 3.77 2.71
N GLY A 116 9.05 4.41 2.30
CA GLY A 116 9.06 5.75 1.71
C GLY A 116 9.79 5.83 0.36
N LYS A 117 9.88 4.74 -0.40
CA LYS A 117 10.58 4.69 -1.69
C LYS A 117 9.70 5.06 -2.88
N LEU A 118 8.41 4.71 -2.82
CA LEU A 118 7.41 5.03 -3.84
C LEU A 118 6.11 5.49 -3.21
N LEU A 119 5.23 6.11 -4.02
CA LEU A 119 3.87 6.51 -3.62
C LEU A 119 3.82 7.33 -2.32
N LYS A 120 4.76 8.26 -2.14
CA LYS A 120 4.90 9.10 -0.92
C LYS A 120 3.66 9.96 -0.63
N GLU A 121 3.03 10.46 -1.68
CA GLU A 121 1.84 11.32 -1.59
C GLU A 121 0.53 10.51 -1.56
N HIS A 122 0.60 9.21 -1.77
CA HIS A 122 -0.58 8.35 -1.72
C HIS A 122 -0.86 7.93 -0.26
N PRO A 123 -2.11 8.03 0.22
CA PRO A 123 -2.46 7.60 1.57
C PRO A 123 -2.10 6.13 1.81
N PRO A 124 -1.71 5.72 3.03
CA PRO A 124 -1.35 4.33 3.31
C PRO A 124 -2.44 3.34 2.87
N PHE A 125 -2.04 2.28 2.17
CA PHE A 125 -2.95 1.18 1.86
C PHE A 125 -3.46 0.53 3.16
N LYS A 126 -4.74 0.18 3.14
CA LYS A 126 -5.46 -0.38 4.28
C LYS A 126 -5.53 -1.89 4.24
N LEU A 127 -5.58 -2.47 3.04
CA LEU A 127 -5.74 -3.91 2.86
C LEU A 127 -4.96 -4.48 1.67
N PHE A 128 -4.55 -5.73 1.81
CA PHE A 128 -3.97 -6.54 0.76
C PHE A 128 -4.61 -7.93 0.68
N VAL A 129 -5.04 -8.33 -0.51
CA VAL A 129 -5.52 -9.69 -0.79
C VAL A 129 -4.51 -10.38 -1.71
N SER A 130 -3.71 -11.28 -1.16
CA SER A 130 -2.70 -12.06 -1.88
C SER A 130 -3.25 -13.43 -2.27
N VAL A 131 -3.23 -13.76 -3.55
CA VAL A 131 -3.55 -15.11 -4.03
C VAL A 131 -2.33 -15.69 -4.72
N SER A 132 -1.71 -16.72 -4.13
CA SER A 132 -0.51 -17.38 -4.67
C SER A 132 0.66 -16.42 -4.98
N GLY A 133 0.85 -15.37 -4.19
CA GLY A 133 2.01 -14.46 -4.34
C GLY A 133 3.30 -15.05 -3.77
N SER A 134 4.44 -14.47 -4.13
CA SER A 134 5.76 -14.79 -3.57
C SER A 134 6.54 -13.52 -3.24
N LYS A 135 7.65 -13.65 -2.52
CA LYS A 135 8.67 -12.60 -2.51
C LYS A 135 9.38 -12.54 -3.86
N PHE A 136 9.94 -11.38 -4.18
CA PHE A 136 11.05 -11.29 -5.14
C PHE A 136 12.26 -12.04 -4.59
N ARG A 137 13.15 -12.54 -5.46
CA ARG A 137 14.39 -13.23 -5.05
C ARG A 137 15.63 -12.37 -5.18
N ASP A 138 15.53 -11.23 -5.87
CA ASP A 138 16.63 -10.26 -5.95
C ASP A 138 16.90 -9.71 -4.53
N PRO A 139 18.11 -9.87 -3.98
CA PRO A 139 18.46 -9.39 -2.65
C PRO A 139 18.25 -7.88 -2.48
N SER A 140 18.54 -7.08 -3.51
CA SER A 140 18.40 -5.62 -3.45
C SER A 140 16.93 -5.19 -3.30
N ILE A 141 16.01 -5.94 -3.91
CA ILE A 141 14.56 -5.73 -3.73
C ILE A 141 14.16 -6.18 -2.32
N CYS A 142 14.68 -7.31 -1.85
CA CYS A 142 14.33 -7.88 -0.55
C CYS A 142 14.75 -6.99 0.62
N GLU A 143 15.96 -6.44 0.56
CA GLU A 143 16.52 -5.49 1.54
C GLU A 143 15.72 -4.20 1.67
N VAL A 144 14.83 -3.91 0.71
CA VAL A 144 13.92 -2.77 0.74
C VAL A 144 12.49 -3.23 1.05
N ALA A 145 11.88 -4.04 0.18
CA ALA A 145 10.47 -4.41 0.27
C ALA A 145 10.12 -5.14 1.57
N TYR A 146 11.06 -5.94 2.10
CA TYR A 146 10.81 -6.83 3.24
C TYR A 146 11.73 -6.52 4.43
N LYS A 147 12.31 -5.31 4.47
CA LYS A 147 13.21 -4.86 5.54
C LYS A 147 12.53 -4.89 6.91
N ASP A 148 11.33 -4.34 6.98
CA ASP A 148 10.48 -4.30 8.16
C ASP A 148 9.15 -4.99 7.85
N ALA A 149 8.45 -5.45 8.89
CA ALA A 149 7.13 -6.04 8.73
C ALA A 149 6.16 -5.05 8.07
N ILE A 150 5.48 -5.49 7.01
CA ILE A 150 4.48 -4.72 6.29
C ILE A 150 3.20 -4.70 7.14
N ARG A 151 2.86 -3.51 7.67
CA ARG A 151 1.74 -3.30 8.60
C ARG A 151 0.36 -3.25 7.94
N VAL A 152 0.30 -3.31 6.61
CA VAL A 152 -0.96 -3.35 5.86
C VAL A 152 -1.66 -4.65 6.19
N LYS A 153 -2.92 -4.59 6.65
CA LYS A 153 -3.71 -5.79 6.95
C LYS A 153 -3.82 -6.66 5.69
N SER A 154 -3.46 -7.92 5.81
CA SER A 154 -3.41 -8.81 4.65
C SER A 154 -4.16 -10.11 4.86
N VAL A 155 -4.66 -10.66 3.76
CA VAL A 155 -5.12 -12.03 3.65
C VAL A 155 -4.33 -12.74 2.56
N HIS A 156 -3.88 -13.95 2.84
CA HIS A 156 -3.07 -14.77 1.93
C HIS A 156 -3.76 -16.10 1.64
N PHE A 157 -4.16 -16.29 0.39
CA PHE A 157 -4.68 -17.55 -0.12
C PHE A 157 -3.52 -18.44 -0.58
N ILE A 158 -3.45 -19.64 0.01
CA ILE A 158 -2.36 -20.59 -0.22
C ILE A 158 -2.94 -21.93 -0.66
N GLY A 159 -2.63 -22.34 -1.89
CA GLY A 159 -3.06 -23.61 -2.46
C GLY A 159 -2.21 -24.77 -1.97
N GLU A 160 -2.84 -25.84 -1.49
CA GLU A 160 -2.15 -27.02 -0.96
C GLU A 160 -1.40 -27.80 -2.05
N LYS A 161 -1.84 -27.70 -3.31
CA LYS A 161 -1.19 -28.30 -4.48
C LYS A 161 -0.44 -27.28 -5.35
N ASP A 162 -0.33 -26.04 -4.88
CA ASP A 162 0.34 -24.97 -5.61
C ASP A 162 1.86 -25.14 -5.50
N TRP A 163 2.57 -25.03 -6.62
CA TRP A 163 4.03 -25.03 -6.64
C TRP A 163 4.61 -23.80 -5.94
N LEU A 164 3.82 -22.72 -5.82
CA LEU A 164 4.14 -21.55 -5.00
C LEU A 164 3.72 -21.67 -3.53
N LYS A 165 3.22 -22.82 -3.05
CA LYS A 165 2.77 -22.97 -1.65
C LYS A 165 3.80 -22.47 -0.63
N LEU A 166 5.05 -22.91 -0.73
CA LEU A 166 6.12 -22.50 0.20
C LEU A 166 6.50 -21.01 0.01
N PRO A 167 6.76 -20.54 -1.23
CA PRO A 167 6.96 -19.10 -1.47
C PRO A 167 5.81 -18.19 -0.96
N SER A 168 4.56 -18.63 -1.06
CA SER A 168 3.40 -17.88 -0.55
C SER A 168 3.32 -17.85 0.96
N GLN A 169 3.71 -18.94 1.64
CA GLN A 169 3.87 -18.94 3.09
C GLN A 169 4.97 -17.99 3.51
N GLU A 170 6.10 -18.01 2.80
CA GLU A 170 7.22 -17.12 3.07
C GLU A 170 6.87 -15.65 2.83
N LEU A 171 6.10 -15.33 1.79
CA LEU A 171 5.61 -13.97 1.58
C LEU A 171 4.72 -13.51 2.74
N ALA A 172 3.85 -14.38 3.25
CA ALA A 172 2.97 -14.03 4.35
C ALA A 172 3.75 -13.63 5.62
N THR A 173 4.92 -14.22 5.87
CA THR A 173 5.73 -13.84 7.05
C THR A 173 6.30 -12.43 7.00
N ALA A 174 6.26 -11.76 5.83
CA ALA A 174 6.64 -10.35 5.70
C ALA A 174 5.56 -9.38 6.18
N PHE A 175 4.34 -9.86 6.46
CA PHE A 175 3.21 -9.04 6.90
C PHE A 175 2.97 -9.19 8.40
N ASP A 176 2.48 -8.13 9.03
CA ASP A 176 2.07 -8.15 10.44
C ASP A 176 0.71 -8.84 10.61
N ASN A 177 0.68 -9.92 11.38
CA ASN A 177 -0.49 -10.74 11.69
C ASN A 177 -1.42 -11.06 10.48
N PRO A 178 -0.91 -11.69 9.41
CA PRO A 178 -1.69 -11.97 8.21
C PRO A 178 -2.79 -13.02 8.46
N LEU A 179 -3.97 -12.83 7.85
CA LEU A 179 -4.98 -13.89 7.76
C LEU A 179 -4.55 -14.91 6.70
N ILE A 180 -4.39 -16.17 7.07
CA ILE A 180 -4.05 -17.25 6.11
C ILE A 180 -5.30 -18.09 5.81
N ILE A 181 -5.66 -18.19 4.52
CA ILE A 181 -6.74 -19.05 4.04
C ILE A 181 -6.13 -20.12 3.12
N ARG A 182 -6.30 -21.39 3.49
CA ARG A 182 -5.78 -22.54 2.72
C ARG A 182 -6.87 -23.14 1.86
N HIS A 183 -6.51 -23.60 0.66
CA HIS A 183 -7.46 -24.26 -0.25
C HIS A 183 -6.83 -25.49 -0.94
N PRO A 184 -7.62 -26.49 -1.37
CA PRO A 184 -7.08 -27.77 -1.86
C PRO A 184 -6.57 -27.74 -3.31
N GLN A 185 -6.66 -26.59 -3.98
CA GLN A 185 -6.35 -26.43 -5.41
C GLN A 185 -4.87 -26.12 -5.64
N GLY A 186 -4.44 -26.20 -6.90
CA GLY A 186 -3.12 -25.77 -7.34
C GLY A 186 -3.05 -24.26 -7.58
N HIS A 187 -2.26 -23.86 -8.57
CA HIS A 187 -2.03 -22.46 -8.93
C HIS A 187 -3.24 -21.80 -9.60
N THR A 188 -4.20 -21.34 -8.80
CA THR A 188 -5.44 -20.71 -9.28
C THR A 188 -6.02 -19.79 -8.22
N VAL A 189 -6.83 -18.81 -8.66
CA VAL A 189 -7.79 -18.15 -7.77
C VAL A 189 -8.83 -19.18 -7.30
N PRO A 190 -8.94 -19.46 -6.00
CA PRO A 190 -9.83 -20.51 -5.50
C PRO A 190 -11.29 -20.08 -5.60
N ARG A 191 -12.21 -21.04 -5.70
CA ARG A 191 -13.58 -20.83 -5.20
C ARG A 191 -13.56 -20.87 -3.67
N LEU A 192 -14.39 -20.04 -3.04
CA LEU A 192 -14.50 -19.99 -1.59
C LEU A 192 -15.65 -20.87 -1.12
N ASP A 193 -15.41 -21.63 -0.06
CA ASP A 193 -16.48 -22.27 0.72
C ASP A 193 -17.12 -21.27 1.69
N GLU A 194 -18.13 -21.71 2.44
CA GLU A 194 -18.84 -20.84 3.39
C GLU A 194 -17.91 -20.28 4.48
N VAL A 195 -16.94 -21.08 4.94
CA VAL A 195 -15.99 -20.68 5.97
C VAL A 195 -15.07 -19.58 5.46
N SER A 196 -14.41 -19.81 4.31
CA SER A 196 -13.50 -18.83 3.68
C SER A 196 -14.25 -17.56 3.27
N THR A 197 -15.51 -17.70 2.83
CA THR A 197 -16.39 -16.57 2.53
C THR A 197 -16.67 -15.74 3.78
N GLY A 198 -17.01 -16.39 4.91
CA GLY A 198 -17.20 -15.73 6.20
C GLY A 198 -15.95 -15.00 6.69
N GLN A 199 -14.78 -15.63 6.59
CA GLN A 199 -13.49 -15.03 6.93
C GLN A 199 -13.22 -13.77 6.09
N MET A 200 -13.44 -13.83 4.77
CA MET A 200 -13.26 -12.69 3.89
C MET A 200 -14.24 -11.55 4.17
N ARG A 201 -15.50 -11.85 4.48
CA ARG A 201 -16.49 -10.84 4.87
C ARG A 201 -16.12 -10.14 6.18
N ASN A 202 -15.64 -10.89 7.17
CA ASN A 202 -15.18 -10.30 8.43
C ASN A 202 -13.95 -9.42 8.20
N PHE A 203 -12.98 -9.91 7.44
CA PHE A 203 -11.78 -9.15 7.07
C PHE A 203 -12.15 -7.83 6.41
N THR A 204 -13.01 -7.83 5.38
CA THR A 204 -13.38 -6.59 4.70
C THR A 204 -14.24 -5.67 5.57
N ALA A 205 -15.15 -6.20 6.40
CA ALA A 205 -15.96 -5.42 7.33
C ALA A 205 -15.11 -4.70 8.39
N GLU A 206 -14.06 -5.34 8.91
CA GLU A 206 -13.11 -4.72 9.85
C GLU A 206 -12.41 -3.52 9.21
N ILE A 207 -11.97 -3.63 7.95
CA ILE A 207 -11.34 -2.52 7.23
C ILE A 207 -12.29 -1.33 7.08
N ILE A 208 -13.57 -1.59 6.79
CA ILE A 208 -14.59 -0.53 6.73
C ILE A 208 -14.76 0.13 8.11
N ARG A 209 -14.94 -0.67 9.17
CA ARG A 209 -15.14 -0.18 10.53
C ARG A 209 -13.99 0.72 10.99
N GLU A 210 -12.74 0.27 10.83
CA GLU A 210 -11.55 1.04 11.21
C GLU A 210 -11.38 2.31 10.38
N SER A 211 -11.84 2.30 9.13
CA SER A 211 -11.84 3.50 8.28
C SER A 211 -12.83 4.56 8.74
N ILE A 212 -14.00 4.13 9.24
CA ILE A 212 -15.03 5.01 9.77
C ILE A 212 -14.59 5.59 11.12
N GLU A 213 -14.05 4.75 12.01
CA GLU A 213 -13.54 5.17 13.32
C GLU A 213 -12.45 6.25 13.18
N LYS A 214 -11.44 6.02 12.32
CA LYS A 214 -10.40 7.01 12.05
C LYS A 214 -10.94 8.33 11.47
N LYS A 215 -11.98 8.27 10.64
CA LYS A 215 -12.61 9.48 10.09
C LYS A 215 -13.30 10.30 11.19
N HIS A 216 -14.00 9.63 12.10
CA HIS A 216 -14.62 10.28 13.26
C HIS A 216 -13.60 10.86 14.24
N GLU A 217 -12.47 10.19 14.46
CA GLU A 217 -11.37 10.71 15.30
C GLU A 217 -10.77 11.99 14.71
N LEU A 218 -10.56 12.04 13.39
CA LEU A 218 -10.05 13.22 12.70
C LEU A 218 -11.06 14.38 12.73
N GLU A 219 -12.35 14.11 12.50
CA GLU A 219 -13.42 15.12 12.53
C GLU A 219 -13.68 15.68 13.93
N ASN A 220 -13.55 14.87 14.98
CA ASN A 220 -13.77 15.29 16.37
C ASN A 220 -12.50 15.84 17.05
N GLY A 221 -11.32 15.61 16.46
CA GLY A 221 -10.01 16.04 16.98
C GLY A 221 -9.60 17.48 16.65
N GLU A 222 -10.31 18.17 15.73
CA GLU A 222 -9.98 19.55 15.32
C GLU A 222 -10.47 20.66 16.28
N VAL A 223 -11.11 20.33 17.41
CA VAL A 223 -11.50 21.32 18.42
C VAL A 223 -10.66 21.19 19.68
N LYS A 224 -9.37 21.59 19.61
CA LYS A 224 -8.60 22.15 20.73
C LYS A 224 -7.49 23.06 20.21
N VAL A 225 -7.85 24.27 19.78
CA VAL A 225 -6.96 25.42 19.95
C VAL A 225 -7.24 25.92 21.37
N ASP A 226 -6.30 25.66 22.27
CA ASP A 226 -6.31 26.20 23.61
C ASP A 226 -6.24 27.74 23.49
N SER A 227 -7.38 28.39 23.69
CA SER A 227 -7.42 29.81 24.00
C SER A 227 -6.88 29.96 25.41
N GLU A 228 -5.57 30.21 25.54
CA GLU A 228 -5.01 30.71 26.80
C GLU A 228 -5.66 32.07 27.10
N GLU A 229 -6.68 32.03 27.96
CA GLU A 229 -7.23 33.17 28.67
C GLU A 229 -6.11 33.87 29.45
N ARG A 230 -5.60 34.99 28.94
CA ARG A 230 -4.88 35.94 29.79
C ARG A 230 -5.88 36.63 30.71
N LYS A 231 -5.87 36.25 31.98
CA LYS A 231 -6.54 37.02 33.04
C LYS A 231 -5.81 38.35 33.27
N PRO A 232 -6.55 39.46 33.44
CA PRO A 232 -5.99 40.76 33.79
C PRO A 232 -5.88 40.88 35.31
N GLU A 233 -4.71 41.28 35.83
CA GLU A 233 -4.52 42.09 37.05
C GLU A 233 -3.06 41.98 37.51
N GLU A 234 -2.28 43.05 37.34
CA GLU A 234 -1.55 43.71 38.44
C GLU A 234 -0.82 44.93 37.90
N MET A 235 -1.43 46.08 38.14
CA MET A 235 -0.86 47.40 37.90
C MET A 235 -0.79 48.07 39.27
N SER A 236 0.40 48.21 39.85
CA SER A 236 0.91 49.51 40.31
C SER A 236 2.24 49.42 41.06
N LYS A 237 3.09 50.42 40.77
CA LYS A 237 4.28 50.90 41.50
C LYS A 237 5.53 50.05 41.24
N ILE A 238 6.55 50.56 40.56
CA ILE A 238 7.31 51.74 40.97
C ILE A 238 7.72 52.55 39.74
N ASN A 239 7.25 53.81 39.72
CA ASN A 239 7.77 54.88 38.90
C ASN A 239 8.93 55.51 39.67
N ASN A 240 10.15 55.50 39.13
CA ASN A 240 11.06 56.63 39.27
C ASN A 240 12.32 56.46 38.41
N GLN A 241 12.52 57.48 37.59
CA GLN A 241 13.79 58.00 37.10
C GLN A 241 14.36 57.39 35.82
N GLU A 242 13.76 57.81 34.71
CA GLU A 242 14.54 58.37 33.61
C GLU A 242 15.52 59.43 34.15
N LYS A 243 16.82 59.11 34.11
CA LYS A 243 17.90 60.10 34.01
C LYS A 243 19.06 59.46 33.24
N SER A 244 19.35 60.06 32.07
CA SER A 244 20.66 60.03 31.38
C SER A 244 21.06 58.66 30.81
N ALA A 245 20.97 58.34 29.51
CA ALA A 245 21.19 59.14 28.30
C ALA A 245 22.45 60.01 28.38
N MET A 246 23.61 59.38 28.64
CA MET A 246 24.91 59.72 28.06
C MET A 246 25.98 58.84 28.72
N ASP A 247 26.89 58.33 27.88
CA ASP A 247 28.13 57.64 28.24
C ASP A 247 27.97 56.29 28.97
N ILE A 248 28.16 55.20 28.22
CA ILE A 248 29.32 54.32 28.37
C ILE A 248 29.29 53.29 27.24
N ASN A 249 30.32 53.35 26.38
CA ASN A 249 30.86 52.31 25.51
C ASN A 249 29.90 51.69 24.47
N LYS A 250 29.99 52.00 23.17
CA LYS A 250 31.21 52.23 22.37
C LYS A 250 32.30 51.18 22.63
N ARG A 251 31.93 49.91 22.56
CA ARG A 251 32.77 48.72 22.32
C ARG A 251 31.80 47.55 22.13
N GLU A 252 32.07 46.66 21.18
CA GLU A 252 31.25 45.48 20.78
C GLU A 252 30.34 45.61 19.56
N LEU A 253 30.65 46.54 18.65
CA LEU A 253 30.23 46.46 17.24
C LEU A 253 31.43 46.82 16.36
N GLU A 254 32.46 45.95 16.36
CA GLU A 254 33.56 46.01 15.37
C GLU A 254 34.47 44.76 15.34
N ILE A 255 34.01 43.59 15.79
CA ILE A 255 34.79 42.33 15.64
C ILE A 255 33.91 41.27 14.99
N ALA A 256 33.54 41.50 13.72
CA ALA A 256 32.95 40.46 12.87
C ALA A 256 33.10 40.78 11.38
N GLU A 257 34.28 41.23 10.92
CA GLU A 257 34.58 41.26 9.48
C GLU A 257 36.09 41.42 9.18
N ALA A 258 36.90 40.41 9.55
CA ALA A 258 38.28 40.31 9.07
C ALA A 258 38.87 38.90 9.19
N VAL A 259 38.21 37.87 8.64
CA VAL A 259 38.90 36.61 8.26
C VAL A 259 38.23 36.05 7.00
N LYS A 260 38.49 36.70 5.87
CA LYS A 260 38.36 36.15 4.50
C LYS A 260 39.30 36.94 3.58
N ALA A 261 40.59 36.62 3.69
CA ALA A 261 41.61 36.78 2.65
C ALA A 261 42.77 35.85 3.01
#